data_AF-A0A3M1CJD1-F1
#
_entry.id   AF-A0A3M1CJD1-F1
#
_cell.length_a   1.000
_cell.length_b   1.000
_cell.length_c   1.000
_cell.angle_alpha   90.00
_cell.angle_beta   90.00
_cell.angle_gamma   90.00
#
_symmetry.space_group_name_H-M   'P 1'
#
loop_
_entity.id
_entity.type
_entity.pdbx_description
1 polymer ?
#
loop_
_entity_poly.entity_id
_entity_poly.type
_entity_poly.pdbx_seq_one_letter_code
_entity_poly.pdbx_strand_id
1 'polypeptide(L)'
;MWFDEKGRNEACGAAAPWLLGTLAVALVSFAAAAQQRQAPVNGDLANGRQLFGVHCAICHGFDGRGNGPVAKRFSPPPIAFDDGAVMNARDDSMLRKVIEKGCASGLCKGMMPGFGSSLNGLDVWDIVVYLRTLHVPLRRFFPRADRFLVKKYRIGSLGPEEFRQGQMERLKKALGKVSNDVLEQTVFTLFRAERPSRDLELVPQEPRRLAELKKENKLGYVFFMEILDPRKRPMRVALALDRNFAIKALLPLGVPAALERELGRRLERYVGLGKRGDRFVPPRSRDRIGKWFDRQVSRIYAIAVEAANSYEFEERERSWADGTF
;
A
#
# COMPACT_ATOMS: atom_id res chain seq x y z
N MET A 1 65.15 -6.87 -51.44
CA MET A 1 66.53 -6.41 -51.67
C MET A 1 67.25 -6.62 -50.35
N TRP A 2 68.20 -7.57 -50.32
CA TRP A 2 69.11 -7.96 -49.19
C TRP A 2 68.43 -8.60 -47.96
N PHE A 3 68.64 -9.88 -47.59
CA PHE A 3 69.85 -10.58 -47.05
C PHE A 3 70.50 -9.78 -45.90
N ASP A 4 70.83 -10.30 -44.71
CA ASP A 4 71.50 -11.56 -44.30
C ASP A 4 71.32 -11.62 -42.75
N GLU A 5 70.99 -12.73 -42.07
CA GLU A 5 71.80 -13.90 -41.70
C GLU A 5 72.89 -13.66 -40.62
N LYS A 6 72.97 -14.62 -39.68
CA LYS A 6 74.03 -14.85 -38.66
C LYS A 6 74.02 -13.86 -37.48
N GLY A 7 74.16 -14.27 -36.22
CA GLY A 7 74.72 -15.48 -35.65
C GLY A 7 75.70 -15.07 -34.55
N ARG A 8 75.45 -15.54 -33.31
CA ARG A 8 76.45 -15.88 -32.27
C ARG A 8 77.50 -14.82 -31.86
N ASN A 9 77.49 -14.40 -30.58
CA ASN A 9 78.46 -14.84 -29.55
C ASN A 9 78.56 -13.87 -28.35
N GLU A 10 78.58 -14.49 -27.17
CA GLU A 10 79.48 -14.26 -26.02
C GLU A 10 79.54 -12.91 -25.29
N ALA A 11 79.13 -13.01 -24.01
CA ALA A 11 79.79 -12.55 -22.78
C ALA A 11 80.36 -11.12 -22.69
N CYS A 12 79.93 -10.36 -21.68
CA CYS A 12 80.61 -10.22 -20.38
C CYS A 12 80.05 -9.03 -19.57
N GLY A 13 79.88 -9.21 -18.25
CA GLY A 13 80.01 -8.13 -17.27
C GLY A 13 78.73 -7.39 -16.85
N ALA A 14 78.20 -7.75 -15.67
CA ALA A 14 78.25 -6.90 -14.47
C ALA A 14 77.09 -7.22 -13.49
N ALA A 15 77.48 -7.77 -12.34
CA ALA A 15 76.93 -7.62 -11.00
C ALA A 15 75.45 -7.24 -10.80
N ALA A 16 74.69 -8.16 -10.20
CA ALA A 16 73.83 -7.85 -9.05
C ALA A 16 73.53 -9.15 -8.27
N PRO A 17 73.81 -9.21 -6.95
CA PRO A 17 73.54 -10.41 -6.15
C PRO A 17 72.10 -10.39 -5.59
N TRP A 18 71.80 -11.45 -4.84
CA TRP A 18 70.75 -11.59 -3.83
C TRP A 18 69.45 -12.32 -4.25
N LEU A 19 69.42 -13.56 -3.76
CA LEU A 19 68.32 -14.18 -3.00
C LEU A 19 67.18 -14.87 -3.76
N LEU A 20 67.32 -16.21 -3.78
CA LEU A 20 66.40 -17.18 -3.17
C LEU A 20 64.90 -16.89 -3.30
N GLY A 21 64.26 -17.72 -4.11
CA GLY A 21 62.82 -17.68 -4.31
C GLY A 21 61.99 -17.98 -3.08
N THR A 22 60.72 -17.63 -3.19
CA THR A 22 59.59 -18.46 -2.79
C THR A 22 58.38 -17.94 -3.58
N LEU A 23 57.63 -18.85 -4.18
CA LEU A 23 56.29 -18.58 -4.70
C LEU A 23 55.42 -18.07 -3.55
N ALA A 24 55.00 -16.82 -3.60
CA ALA A 24 53.84 -16.34 -2.84
C ALA A 24 52.69 -16.16 -3.82
N VAL A 25 51.83 -17.17 -3.88
CA VAL A 25 50.51 -17.13 -4.53
C VAL A 25 49.80 -15.86 -4.07
N ALA A 26 49.50 -14.96 -5.00
CA ALA A 26 48.64 -13.83 -4.75
C ALA A 26 47.24 -14.34 -4.41
N LEU A 27 46.94 -14.48 -3.12
CA LEU A 27 45.59 -14.67 -2.61
C LEU A 27 44.81 -13.39 -2.91
N VAL A 28 44.13 -13.38 -4.05
CA VAL A 28 43.06 -12.42 -4.34
C VAL A 28 41.97 -12.68 -3.30
N SER A 29 42.04 -11.93 -2.19
CA SER A 29 40.95 -11.86 -1.24
C SER A 29 39.79 -11.13 -1.91
N PHE A 30 38.95 -11.87 -2.63
CA PHE A 30 37.56 -11.47 -2.78
C PHE A 30 36.94 -11.54 -1.39
N ALA A 31 37.10 -10.47 -0.61
CA ALA A 31 36.16 -10.17 0.43
C ALA A 31 34.82 -10.02 -0.27
N ALA A 32 34.04 -11.10 -0.27
CA ALA A 32 32.62 -11.02 -0.54
C ALA A 32 32.13 -9.91 0.39
N ALA A 33 31.74 -8.78 -0.21
CA ALA A 33 30.95 -7.79 0.47
C ALA A 33 29.67 -8.52 0.87
N ALA A 34 29.71 -9.15 2.04
CA ALA A 34 28.53 -9.48 2.78
C ALA A 34 27.87 -8.13 2.97
N GLN A 35 26.95 -7.80 2.07
CA GLN A 35 26.00 -6.73 2.24
C GLN A 35 25.36 -7.06 3.57
N GLN A 36 25.87 -6.45 4.64
CA GLN A 36 25.34 -6.56 5.97
C GLN A 36 23.93 -6.02 5.80
N ARG A 37 22.95 -6.92 5.68
CA ARG A 37 21.55 -6.55 5.62
C ARG A 37 21.31 -5.88 6.96
N GLN A 38 21.43 -4.56 6.96
CA GLN A 38 21.13 -3.74 8.12
C GLN A 38 19.77 -4.22 8.61
N ALA A 39 19.70 -4.64 9.87
CA ALA A 39 18.43 -4.92 10.49
C ALA A 39 17.53 -3.69 10.24
N PRO A 40 16.25 -3.89 9.89
CA PRO A 40 15.36 -2.77 9.62
C PRO A 40 15.46 -1.78 10.79
N VAL A 41 15.73 -0.51 10.49
CA VAL A 41 15.75 0.56 11.48
C VAL A 41 14.35 0.63 12.05
N ASN A 42 14.15 0.03 13.23
CA ASN A 42 12.93 0.20 13.99
C ASN A 42 12.99 1.61 14.55
N GLY A 43 12.33 2.56 13.88
CA GLY A 43 12.26 3.93 14.37
C GLY A 43 11.64 4.02 15.77
N ASP A 44 12.01 5.05 16.51
CA ASP A 44 11.45 5.37 17.83
C ASP A 44 10.10 6.07 17.67
N LEU A 45 9.03 5.34 18.01
CA LEU A 45 7.66 5.86 17.95
C LEU A 45 7.43 7.10 18.84
N ALA A 46 8.04 7.15 20.02
CA ALA A 46 7.86 8.26 20.95
C ALA A 46 8.56 9.52 20.41
N ASN A 47 9.79 9.37 19.93
CA ASN A 47 10.51 10.46 19.27
C ASN A 47 9.77 10.93 18.01
N GLY A 48 9.30 9.99 17.17
CA GLY A 48 8.55 10.30 15.96
C GLY A 48 7.28 11.11 16.22
N ARG A 49 6.56 10.80 17.31
CA ARG A 49 5.40 11.58 17.74
C ARG A 49 5.78 13.00 18.17
N GLN A 50 6.89 13.15 18.91
CA GLN A 50 7.38 14.45 19.34
C GLN A 50 7.80 15.30 18.13
N LEU A 51 8.63 14.75 17.25
CA LEU A 51 9.07 15.41 16.02
C LEU A 51 7.90 15.81 15.13
N PHE A 52 6.91 14.94 14.97
CA PHE A 52 5.68 15.27 14.24
C PHE A 52 4.94 16.45 14.86
N GLY A 53 4.84 16.50 16.19
CA GLY A 53 4.24 17.62 16.93
C GLY A 53 4.95 18.95 16.68
N VAL A 54 6.28 18.94 16.58
CA VAL A 54 7.11 20.13 16.37
C VAL A 54 7.07 20.59 14.90
N HIS A 55 7.24 19.67 13.95
CA HIS A 55 7.50 20.02 12.54
C HIS A 55 6.27 19.91 11.64
N CYS A 56 5.33 19.01 11.95
CA CYS A 56 4.27 18.62 11.00
C CYS A 56 2.88 19.09 11.44
N ALA A 57 2.61 19.13 12.76
CA ALA A 57 1.28 19.35 13.31
C ALA A 57 0.70 20.75 13.01
N ILE A 58 1.54 21.75 12.74
CA ILE A 58 1.06 23.09 12.36
C ILE A 58 0.19 23.07 11.09
N CYS A 59 0.53 22.20 10.13
CA CYS A 59 -0.24 21.99 8.91
C CYS A 59 -1.15 20.75 9.01
N HIS A 60 -0.63 19.63 9.51
CA HIS A 60 -1.34 18.35 9.49
C HIS A 60 -2.22 18.09 10.73
N GLY A 61 -2.15 18.94 11.75
CA GLY A 61 -2.85 18.76 13.03
C GLY A 61 -2.16 17.77 13.96
N PHE A 62 -2.34 17.92 15.28
CA PHE A 62 -1.74 17.00 16.27
C PHE A 62 -2.32 15.58 16.20
N ASP A 63 -3.55 15.43 15.71
CA ASP A 63 -4.19 14.14 15.43
C ASP A 63 -3.88 13.61 14.02
N GLY A 64 -3.09 14.35 13.23
CA GLY A 64 -2.69 13.98 11.88
C GLY A 64 -3.82 14.02 10.84
N ARG A 65 -4.94 14.68 11.12
CA ARG A 65 -6.14 14.68 10.25
C ARG A 65 -6.14 15.75 9.16
N GLY A 66 -5.03 16.42 8.92
CA GLY A 66 -4.96 17.51 7.94
C GLY A 66 -5.73 18.75 8.38
N ASN A 67 -5.91 18.94 9.69
CA ASN A 67 -6.73 19.99 10.30
C ASN A 67 -5.88 20.97 11.16
N GLY A 68 -4.58 21.08 10.89
CA GLY A 68 -3.69 21.96 11.62
C GLY A 68 -4.11 23.44 11.53
N PRO A 69 -3.61 24.31 12.43
CA PRO A 69 -3.99 25.73 12.46
C PRO A 69 -3.89 26.46 11.11
N VAL A 70 -2.96 26.07 10.24
CA VAL A 70 -2.81 26.67 8.90
C VAL A 70 -3.40 25.84 7.76
N ALA A 71 -4.02 24.68 8.05
CA ALA A 71 -4.54 23.76 7.02
C ALA A 71 -5.51 24.42 6.04
N LYS A 72 -6.36 25.34 6.54
CA LYS A 72 -7.35 26.08 5.74
C LYS A 72 -6.74 26.99 4.67
N ARG A 73 -5.43 27.25 4.73
CA ARG A 73 -4.71 28.04 3.72
C ARG A 73 -4.37 27.23 2.47
N PHE A 74 -4.54 25.91 2.50
CA PHE A 74 -4.20 25.02 1.40
C PHE A 74 -5.47 24.47 0.73
N SER A 75 -5.43 24.36 -0.61
CA SER A 75 -6.50 23.75 -1.40
C SER A 75 -5.88 22.80 -2.45
N PRO A 76 -6.02 21.46 -2.29
CA PRO A 76 -6.72 20.78 -1.19
C PRO A 76 -6.00 20.94 0.17
N PRO A 77 -6.69 20.68 1.30
CA PRO A 77 -6.04 20.67 2.61
C PRO A 77 -4.93 19.59 2.67
N PRO A 78 -4.01 19.68 3.64
CA PRO A 78 -3.03 18.63 3.89
C PRO A 78 -3.72 17.26 4.07
N ILE A 79 -3.04 16.20 3.64
CA ILE A 79 -3.62 14.85 3.73
C ILE A 79 -3.89 14.45 5.18
N ALA A 80 -4.97 13.70 5.38
CA ALA A 80 -5.27 13.04 6.64
C ALA A 80 -4.52 11.70 6.71
N PHE A 81 -3.64 11.54 7.70
CA PHE A 81 -2.85 10.33 7.90
C PHE A 81 -3.64 9.18 8.53
N ASP A 82 -4.86 9.43 9.01
CA ASP A 82 -5.77 8.39 9.49
C ASP A 82 -6.67 7.81 8.39
N ASP A 83 -6.53 8.30 7.16
CA ASP A 83 -7.16 7.72 5.98
C ASP A 83 -6.37 6.50 5.49
N GLY A 84 -6.95 5.31 5.70
CA GLY A 84 -6.34 4.05 5.30
C GLY A 84 -6.23 3.86 3.78
N ALA A 85 -7.11 4.46 2.96
CA ALA A 85 -6.93 4.41 1.50
C ALA A 85 -5.72 5.26 1.06
N VAL A 86 -5.50 6.38 1.73
CA VAL A 86 -4.36 7.26 1.46
C VAL A 86 -3.07 6.62 1.95
N MET A 87 -3.00 6.19 3.20
CA MET A 87 -1.75 5.78 3.82
C MET A 87 -1.29 4.39 3.41
N ASN A 88 -2.20 3.42 3.22
CA ASN A 88 -1.79 2.10 2.72
C ASN A 88 -1.33 2.15 1.25
N ALA A 89 -1.70 3.17 0.49
CA ALA A 89 -1.28 3.31 -0.91
C ALA A 89 0.10 3.96 -1.09
N ARG A 90 0.78 4.30 0.01
CA ARG A 90 2.11 4.93 0.01
C ARG A 90 3.10 3.99 0.67
N ASP A 91 4.24 3.77 0.04
CA ASP A 91 5.37 3.08 0.68
C ASP A 91 6.18 4.03 1.58
N ASP A 92 7.02 3.47 2.45
CA ASP A 92 7.82 4.25 3.40
C ASP A 92 8.86 5.14 2.71
N SER A 93 9.40 4.70 1.58
CA SER A 93 10.39 5.47 0.82
C SER A 93 9.77 6.76 0.26
N MET A 94 8.52 6.71 -0.16
CA MET A 94 7.73 7.85 -0.60
C MET A 94 7.49 8.81 0.56
N LEU A 95 7.08 8.32 1.72
CA LEU A 95 6.86 9.15 2.91
C LEU A 95 8.17 9.85 3.34
N ARG A 96 9.27 9.11 3.42
CA ARG A 96 10.61 9.64 3.69
C ARG A 96 10.98 10.75 2.72
N LYS A 97 10.85 10.48 1.42
CA LYS A 97 11.21 11.43 0.36
C LYS A 97 10.38 12.72 0.46
N VAL A 98 9.09 12.61 0.76
CA VAL A 98 8.20 13.78 0.94
C VAL A 98 8.60 14.58 2.19
N ILE A 99 8.96 13.94 3.29
CA ILE A 99 9.43 14.64 4.50
C ILE A 99 10.77 15.34 4.23
N GLU A 100 11.74 14.64 3.63
CA GLU A 100 13.08 15.18 3.39
C GLU A 100 13.08 16.32 2.36
N LYS A 101 12.39 16.13 1.24
CA LYS A 101 12.48 17.00 0.06
C LYS A 101 11.26 17.89 -0.15
N GLY A 102 10.20 17.69 0.63
CA GLY A 102 8.90 18.27 0.34
C GLY A 102 8.31 17.65 -0.92
N CYS A 103 7.36 18.34 -1.54
CA CYS A 103 6.95 18.01 -2.91
C CYS A 103 6.82 19.26 -3.75
N ALA A 104 7.85 19.55 -4.57
CA ALA A 104 7.89 20.67 -5.52
C ALA A 104 6.79 20.60 -6.60
N SER A 105 6.28 19.40 -6.89
CA SER A 105 5.11 19.12 -7.74
C SER A 105 4.56 17.73 -7.38
N GLY A 106 3.35 17.37 -7.84
CA GLY A 106 2.74 16.06 -7.56
C GLY A 106 1.94 16.01 -6.25
N LEU A 107 2.28 15.08 -5.34
CA LEU A 107 1.46 14.64 -4.19
C LEU A 107 0.97 15.75 -3.24
N CYS A 108 1.65 16.90 -3.20
CA CYS A 108 1.26 18.06 -2.40
C CYS A 108 1.35 19.41 -3.16
N LYS A 109 1.37 19.38 -4.50
CA LYS A 109 1.32 20.57 -5.38
C LYS A 109 2.30 21.72 -5.01
N GLY A 110 3.51 21.45 -4.54
CA GLY A 110 4.47 22.50 -4.17
C GLY A 110 4.29 23.07 -2.76
N MET A 111 3.26 22.64 -2.01
CA MET A 111 2.85 23.32 -0.77
C MET A 111 3.54 22.80 0.51
N MET A 112 4.12 21.59 0.47
CA MET A 112 4.85 21.04 1.61
C MET A 112 6.35 21.33 1.46
N PRO A 113 6.97 22.06 2.40
CA PRO A 113 8.41 22.28 2.41
C PRO A 113 9.17 20.98 2.70
N GLY A 114 10.44 20.93 2.30
CA GLY A 114 11.34 19.86 2.70
C GLY A 114 11.98 20.13 4.06
N PHE A 115 12.07 19.10 4.88
CA PHE A 115 12.62 19.17 6.24
C PHE A 115 13.99 18.51 6.38
N GLY A 116 14.60 18.03 5.28
CA GLY A 116 15.90 17.34 5.31
C GLY A 116 17.09 18.18 5.78
N SER A 117 16.95 19.50 5.90
CA SER A 117 17.95 20.37 6.52
C SER A 117 17.79 20.50 8.04
N SER A 118 16.61 20.16 8.58
CA SER A 118 16.28 20.26 10.02
C SER A 118 16.16 18.90 10.70
N LEU A 119 15.97 17.83 9.91
CA LEU A 119 15.78 16.46 10.38
C LEU A 119 16.81 15.55 9.72
N ASN A 120 17.49 14.72 10.51
CA ASN A 120 18.37 13.70 9.97
C ASN A 120 17.57 12.46 9.51
N GLY A 121 18.24 11.51 8.84
CA GLY A 121 17.57 10.33 8.28
C GLY A 121 16.87 9.44 9.31
N LEU A 122 17.39 9.35 10.55
CA LEU A 122 16.78 8.59 11.65
C LEU A 122 15.53 9.30 12.17
N ASP A 123 15.60 10.63 12.36
CA ASP A 123 14.44 11.44 12.77
C ASP A 123 13.27 11.28 11.77
N VAL A 124 13.58 11.27 10.47
CA VAL A 124 12.56 11.07 9.44
C VAL A 124 11.96 9.65 9.53
N TRP A 125 12.77 8.63 9.81
CA TRP A 125 12.27 7.27 10.02
C TRP A 125 11.36 7.16 11.24
N ASP A 126 11.70 7.83 12.33
CA ASP A 126 10.88 7.88 13.55
C ASP A 126 9.51 8.50 13.24
N ILE A 127 9.47 9.60 12.47
CA ILE A 127 8.21 10.20 12.00
C ILE A 127 7.43 9.21 11.14
N VAL A 128 8.07 8.51 10.19
CA VAL A 128 7.39 7.51 9.35
C VAL A 128 6.76 6.40 10.20
N VAL A 129 7.48 5.89 11.21
CA VAL A 129 6.94 4.91 12.17
C VAL A 129 5.71 5.47 12.88
N TYR A 130 5.77 6.72 13.36
CA TYR A 130 4.60 7.38 13.96
C TYR A 130 3.42 7.50 12.98
N LEU A 131 3.64 7.95 11.74
CA LEU A 131 2.59 8.05 10.72
C LEU A 131 1.91 6.72 10.43
N ARG A 132 2.66 5.61 10.49
CA ARG A 132 2.14 4.24 10.31
C ARG A 132 1.18 3.82 11.42
N THR A 133 1.26 4.44 12.60
CA THR A 133 0.32 4.18 13.70
C THR A 133 -1.01 4.90 13.58
N LEU A 134 -1.12 5.91 12.71
CA LEU A 134 -2.31 6.76 12.61
C LEU A 134 -3.44 6.14 11.79
N HIS A 135 -3.17 5.09 11.00
CA HIS A 135 -4.16 4.40 10.18
C HIS A 135 -4.24 2.91 10.49
N VAL A 136 -5.30 2.28 9.99
CA VAL A 136 -5.44 0.82 10.06
C VAL A 136 -4.63 0.17 8.93
N PRO A 137 -3.62 -0.68 9.24
CA PRO A 137 -2.81 -1.33 8.22
C PRO A 137 -3.54 -2.51 7.57
N LEU A 138 -3.24 -2.79 6.30
CA LEU A 138 -3.81 -3.91 5.54
C LEU A 138 -3.62 -5.28 6.20
N ARG A 139 -2.48 -5.52 6.87
CA ARG A 139 -2.21 -6.77 7.60
C ARG A 139 -3.19 -7.04 8.76
N ARG A 140 -3.93 -6.03 9.25
CA ARG A 140 -5.03 -6.25 10.22
C ARG A 140 -6.13 -7.14 9.64
N PHE A 141 -6.37 -7.07 8.33
CA PHE A 141 -7.41 -7.85 7.64
C PHE A 141 -6.90 -9.19 7.12
N PHE A 142 -5.65 -9.20 6.65
CA PHE A 142 -5.00 -10.41 6.12
C PHE A 142 -3.58 -10.54 6.71
N PRO A 143 -3.44 -11.16 7.90
CA PRO A 143 -2.14 -11.27 8.57
C PRO A 143 -1.09 -12.04 7.78
N ARG A 144 -1.54 -12.93 6.88
CA ARG A 144 -0.70 -13.75 5.99
C ARG A 144 -0.44 -13.11 4.63
N ALA A 145 -0.78 -11.84 4.44
CA ALA A 145 -0.45 -11.13 3.21
C ALA A 145 1.03 -10.74 3.23
N ASP A 146 1.73 -11.04 2.15
CA ASP A 146 3.13 -10.67 1.93
C ASP A 146 3.24 -9.53 0.91
N ARG A 147 2.28 -9.47 -0.01
CA ARG A 147 2.24 -8.51 -1.11
C ARG A 147 0.85 -7.95 -1.27
N PHE A 148 0.78 -6.72 -1.77
CA PHE A 148 -0.49 -6.15 -2.19
C PHE A 148 -0.32 -5.25 -3.40
N LEU A 149 -1.41 -5.15 -4.15
CA LEU A 149 -1.60 -4.17 -5.20
C LEU A 149 -2.57 -3.11 -4.70
N VAL A 150 -2.35 -1.85 -5.05
CA VAL A 150 -3.38 -0.82 -4.94
C VAL A 150 -3.64 -0.20 -6.30
N LYS A 151 -4.92 -0.03 -6.65
CA LYS A 151 -5.33 0.73 -7.84
C LYS A 151 -6.69 1.37 -7.62
N LYS A 152 -6.87 2.55 -8.20
CA LYS A 152 -8.15 3.22 -8.25
C LYS A 152 -8.91 2.81 -9.51
N TYR A 153 -10.16 2.39 -9.34
CA TYR A 153 -11.06 2.00 -10.42
C TYR A 153 -12.27 2.92 -10.45
N ARG A 154 -12.74 3.20 -11.67
CA ARG A 154 -14.06 3.76 -11.90
C ARG A 154 -15.02 2.63 -12.28
N ILE A 155 -15.97 2.33 -11.40
CA ILE A 155 -16.97 1.29 -11.64
C ILE A 155 -17.78 1.65 -12.88
N GLY A 156 -17.98 0.69 -13.79
CA GLY A 156 -18.67 0.91 -15.05
C GLY A 156 -17.83 1.59 -16.14
N SER A 157 -16.51 1.67 -16.01
CA SER A 157 -15.63 2.21 -17.05
C SER A 157 -14.79 1.16 -17.79
N LEU A 158 -14.68 -0.06 -17.28
CA LEU A 158 -13.84 -1.12 -17.85
C LEU A 158 -14.71 -2.23 -18.45
N GLY A 159 -14.22 -2.80 -19.56
CA GLY A 159 -14.81 -3.96 -20.22
C GLY A 159 -15.98 -3.67 -21.16
N PRO A 160 -16.59 -4.74 -21.71
CA PRO A 160 -17.72 -4.65 -22.64
C PRO A 160 -18.90 -3.86 -22.07
N GLU A 161 -19.75 -3.32 -22.95
CA GLU A 161 -20.92 -2.52 -22.56
C GLU A 161 -21.84 -3.30 -21.62
N GLU A 162 -22.10 -4.58 -21.88
CA GLU A 162 -22.97 -5.45 -21.08
C GLU A 162 -22.44 -5.59 -19.65
N PHE A 163 -21.12 -5.73 -19.50
CA PHE A 163 -20.48 -5.80 -18.19
C PHE A 163 -20.68 -4.47 -17.45
N ARG A 164 -20.36 -3.34 -18.09
CA ARG A 164 -20.49 -1.99 -17.50
C ARG A 164 -21.94 -1.68 -17.10
N GLN A 165 -22.91 -1.97 -17.98
CA GLN A 165 -24.34 -1.81 -17.69
C GLN A 165 -24.78 -2.67 -16.51
N GLY A 166 -24.35 -3.95 -16.47
CA GLY A 166 -24.63 -4.85 -15.37
C GLY A 166 -24.12 -4.32 -14.03
N GLN A 167 -22.91 -3.72 -14.00
CA GLN A 167 -22.41 -3.07 -12.78
C GLN A 167 -23.33 -1.92 -12.36
N MET A 168 -23.72 -1.06 -13.30
CA MET A 168 -24.57 0.10 -13.02
C MET A 168 -25.97 -0.30 -12.55
N GLU A 169 -26.55 -1.36 -13.12
CA GLU A 169 -27.84 -1.88 -12.71
C GLU A 169 -27.81 -2.42 -11.27
N ARG A 170 -26.80 -3.22 -10.94
CA ARG A 170 -26.61 -3.75 -9.57
C ARG A 170 -26.38 -2.64 -8.56
N LEU A 171 -25.59 -1.61 -8.90
CA LEU A 171 -25.40 -0.44 -8.05
C LEU A 171 -26.70 0.37 -7.88
N LYS A 172 -27.44 0.66 -8.96
CA LYS A 172 -28.73 1.36 -8.86
C LYS A 172 -29.70 0.60 -7.97
N LYS A 173 -29.77 -0.72 -8.09
CA LYS A 173 -30.60 -1.58 -7.23
C LYS A 173 -30.22 -1.51 -5.75
N ALA A 174 -28.93 -1.45 -5.44
CA ALA A 174 -28.44 -1.38 -4.05
C ALA A 174 -28.52 0.03 -3.45
N LEU A 175 -28.30 1.07 -4.27
CA LEU A 175 -28.09 2.44 -3.80
C LEU A 175 -29.29 3.37 -4.04
N GLY A 176 -30.18 3.02 -4.97
CA GLY A 176 -31.21 3.88 -5.52
C GLY A 176 -30.62 4.89 -6.51
N LYS A 177 -29.96 5.93 -5.97
CA LYS A 177 -29.22 6.92 -6.77
C LYS A 177 -27.72 6.63 -6.67
N VAL A 178 -27.05 6.58 -7.82
CA VAL A 178 -25.59 6.41 -7.92
C VAL A 178 -24.97 7.77 -8.19
N SER A 179 -24.09 8.21 -7.29
CA SER A 179 -23.35 9.46 -7.41
C SER A 179 -21.91 9.20 -7.83
N ASN A 180 -21.24 10.21 -8.40
CA ASN A 180 -19.90 10.07 -8.96
C ASN A 180 -18.84 9.67 -7.92
N ASP A 181 -18.98 10.11 -6.67
CA ASP A 181 -18.10 9.75 -5.56
C ASP A 181 -18.11 8.24 -5.26
N VAL A 182 -19.24 7.58 -5.49
CA VAL A 182 -19.36 6.13 -5.29
C VAL A 182 -18.69 5.33 -6.40
N LEU A 183 -18.62 5.88 -7.62
CA LEU A 183 -18.04 5.17 -8.76
C LEU A 183 -16.52 5.04 -8.67
N GLU A 184 -15.86 5.93 -7.93
CA GLU A 184 -14.41 5.98 -7.81
C GLU A 184 -13.96 5.24 -6.55
N GLN A 185 -13.41 4.02 -6.70
CA GLN A 185 -13.02 3.18 -5.57
C GLN A 185 -11.55 2.78 -5.63
N THR A 186 -10.87 2.90 -4.49
CA THR A 186 -9.51 2.36 -4.32
C THR A 186 -9.60 0.91 -3.88
N VAL A 187 -9.01 0.01 -4.67
CA VAL A 187 -9.02 -1.42 -4.43
C VAL A 187 -7.63 -1.84 -3.99
N PHE A 188 -7.54 -2.37 -2.77
CA PHE A 188 -6.35 -3.05 -2.29
C PHE A 188 -6.53 -4.54 -2.49
N THR A 189 -5.71 -5.18 -3.30
CA THR A 189 -5.75 -6.64 -3.53
C THR A 189 -4.54 -7.28 -2.89
N LEU A 190 -4.76 -8.29 -2.03
CA LEU A 190 -3.72 -8.85 -1.19
C LEU A 190 -3.38 -10.28 -1.59
N PHE A 191 -2.09 -10.62 -1.50
CA PHE A 191 -1.53 -11.87 -1.98
C PHE A 191 -0.58 -12.47 -0.94
N ARG A 192 -0.51 -13.81 -0.95
CA ARG A 192 0.61 -14.53 -0.36
C ARG A 192 1.76 -14.61 -1.36
N ALA A 193 3.00 -14.52 -0.88
CA ALA A 193 4.18 -14.81 -1.69
C ALA A 193 4.62 -16.26 -1.47
N GLU A 194 5.25 -16.88 -2.48
CA GLU A 194 5.89 -18.20 -2.31
C GLU A 194 6.98 -18.17 -1.24
N ARG A 195 7.69 -17.04 -1.16
CA ARG A 195 8.66 -16.73 -0.10
C ARG A 195 8.12 -15.59 0.75
N PRO A 196 7.66 -15.86 1.99
CA PRO A 196 7.11 -14.84 2.87
C PRO A 196 8.11 -13.73 3.15
N SER A 197 7.62 -12.49 3.20
CA SER A 197 8.40 -11.34 3.64
C SER A 197 7.96 -10.94 5.05
N ARG A 198 8.89 -10.39 5.84
CA ARG A 198 8.54 -9.80 7.15
C ARG A 198 7.56 -8.65 6.99
N ASP A 199 7.79 -7.80 5.99
CA ASP A 199 7.00 -6.61 5.73
C ASP A 199 6.02 -6.82 4.57
N LEU A 200 4.90 -6.10 4.59
CA LEU A 200 3.94 -6.13 3.50
C LEU A 200 4.46 -5.26 2.34
N GLU A 201 4.73 -5.88 1.19
CA GLU A 201 5.29 -5.20 0.02
C GLU A 201 4.19 -4.65 -0.89
N LEU A 202 4.24 -3.35 -1.20
CA LEU A 202 3.45 -2.75 -2.28
C LEU A 202 4.08 -3.13 -3.62
N VAL A 203 3.33 -3.85 -4.46
CA VAL A 203 3.77 -4.23 -5.81
C VAL A 203 3.43 -3.08 -6.78
N PRO A 204 4.43 -2.54 -7.53
CA PRO A 204 4.19 -1.47 -8.49
C PRO A 204 3.41 -1.98 -9.71
N GLN A 205 2.75 -1.06 -10.42
CA GLN A 205 1.91 -1.34 -11.60
C GLN A 205 2.76 -1.58 -12.87
N GLU A 206 3.83 -2.35 -12.75
CA GLU A 206 4.76 -2.69 -13.82
C GLU A 206 4.50 -4.12 -14.30
N PRO A 207 4.41 -4.41 -15.61
CA PRO A 207 4.02 -5.74 -16.12
C PRO A 207 4.81 -6.90 -15.49
N ARG A 208 6.15 -6.75 -15.39
CA ARG A 208 7.01 -7.77 -14.78
C ARG A 208 6.69 -8.03 -13.31
N ARG A 209 6.43 -6.98 -12.53
CA ARG A 209 6.11 -7.08 -11.10
C ARG A 209 4.69 -7.62 -10.90
N LEU A 210 3.76 -7.27 -11.79
CA LEU A 210 2.39 -7.81 -11.80
C LEU A 210 2.34 -9.31 -12.14
N ALA A 211 3.22 -9.81 -13.00
CA ALA A 211 3.32 -11.23 -13.33
C ALA A 211 3.69 -12.12 -12.13
N GLU A 212 4.30 -11.54 -11.08
CA GLU A 212 4.60 -12.26 -9.84
C GLU A 212 3.33 -12.51 -8.98
N LEU A 213 2.22 -11.80 -9.27
CA LEU A 213 0.97 -11.89 -8.52
C LEU A 213 0.06 -12.98 -9.10
N LYS A 214 0.26 -14.21 -8.66
CA LYS A 214 -0.55 -15.36 -9.08
C LYS A 214 -1.95 -15.34 -8.47
N LYS A 215 -2.96 -15.67 -9.27
CA LYS A 215 -4.38 -15.61 -8.88
C LYS A 215 -4.71 -16.56 -7.73
N GLU A 216 -4.12 -17.74 -7.71
CA GLU A 216 -4.28 -18.76 -6.67
C GLU A 216 -3.75 -18.31 -5.30
N ASN A 217 -2.79 -17.38 -5.29
CA ASN A 217 -2.20 -16.81 -4.08
C ASN A 217 -2.99 -15.60 -3.55
N LYS A 218 -4.03 -15.16 -4.26
CA LYS A 218 -4.89 -14.05 -3.84
C LYS A 218 -5.65 -14.40 -2.57
N LEU A 219 -5.54 -13.52 -1.59
CA LEU A 219 -6.22 -13.65 -0.30
C LEU A 219 -7.57 -12.94 -0.30
N GLY A 220 -7.66 -11.78 -0.93
CA GLY A 220 -8.88 -10.97 -0.97
C GLY A 220 -8.59 -9.51 -1.23
N TYR A 221 -9.54 -8.68 -0.82
CA TYR A 221 -9.58 -7.25 -1.11
C TYR A 221 -9.87 -6.46 0.16
N VAL A 222 -9.36 -5.23 0.23
CA VAL A 222 -9.71 -4.26 1.27
C VAL A 222 -10.17 -2.96 0.62
N PHE A 223 -11.20 -2.37 1.20
CA PHE A 223 -11.79 -1.10 0.81
C PHE A 223 -11.89 -0.20 2.03
N PHE A 224 -11.57 1.07 1.86
CA PHE A 224 -11.82 2.11 2.85
C PHE A 224 -12.89 3.03 2.29
N MET A 225 -14.00 3.14 3.00
CA MET A 225 -15.21 3.79 2.51
C MET A 225 -15.79 4.70 3.59
N GLU A 226 -16.65 5.60 3.16
CA GLU A 226 -17.45 6.41 4.06
C GLU A 226 -18.91 5.94 4.03
N ILE A 227 -19.50 5.83 5.22
CA ILE A 227 -20.94 5.74 5.41
C ILE A 227 -21.39 6.92 6.24
N LEU A 228 -22.64 7.32 6.09
CA LEU A 228 -23.25 8.22 7.06
C LEU A 228 -23.54 7.44 8.34
N ASP A 229 -23.58 8.10 9.51
CA ASP A 229 -24.09 7.57 10.78
C ASP A 229 -25.62 7.80 10.89
N PRO A 230 -26.32 7.29 11.92
CA PRO A 230 -27.76 7.53 12.09
C PRO A 230 -28.16 9.01 12.22
N ARG A 231 -27.21 9.90 12.53
CA ARG A 231 -27.36 11.36 12.60
C ARG A 231 -26.88 12.06 11.31
N LYS A 232 -26.65 11.31 10.23
CA LYS A 232 -26.17 11.78 8.93
C LYS A 232 -24.76 12.40 8.94
N ARG A 233 -23.91 12.00 9.88
CA ARG A 233 -22.50 12.44 9.92
C ARG A 233 -21.61 11.41 9.22
N PRO A 234 -20.59 11.84 8.47
CA PRO A 234 -19.55 10.96 7.93
C PRO A 234 -18.94 10.02 8.98
N MET A 235 -18.84 8.75 8.65
CA MET A 235 -18.15 7.73 9.43
C MET A 235 -17.39 6.82 8.48
N ARG A 236 -16.08 6.72 8.67
CA ARG A 236 -15.25 5.85 7.84
C ARG A 236 -15.35 4.40 8.33
N VAL A 237 -15.30 3.48 7.37
CA VAL A 237 -15.30 2.05 7.59
C VAL A 237 -14.27 1.39 6.68
N ALA A 238 -13.66 0.31 7.16
CA ALA A 238 -12.88 -0.60 6.33
C ALA A 238 -13.66 -1.89 6.14
N LEU A 239 -13.82 -2.31 4.88
CA LEU A 239 -14.44 -3.56 4.49
C LEU A 239 -13.37 -4.45 3.85
N ALA A 240 -13.21 -5.67 4.37
CA ALA A 240 -12.39 -6.70 3.75
C ALA A 240 -13.28 -7.80 3.17
N LEU A 241 -13.03 -8.17 1.92
CA LEU A 241 -13.69 -9.28 1.24
C LEU A 241 -12.67 -10.37 0.94
N ASP A 242 -13.01 -11.64 1.13
CA ASP A 242 -12.18 -12.73 0.64
C ASP A 242 -12.29 -12.89 -0.90
N ARG A 243 -11.54 -13.84 -1.47
CA ARG A 243 -11.57 -14.13 -2.92
C ARG A 243 -12.97 -14.55 -3.45
N ASN A 244 -13.84 -15.03 -2.57
CA ASN A 244 -15.21 -15.43 -2.87
C ASN A 244 -16.21 -14.31 -2.56
N PHE A 245 -15.74 -13.09 -2.29
CA PHE A 245 -16.53 -11.93 -1.90
C PHE A 245 -17.32 -12.10 -0.60
N ALA A 246 -16.97 -13.06 0.25
CA ALA A 246 -17.50 -13.09 1.60
C ALA A 246 -16.82 -12.02 2.45
N ILE A 247 -17.59 -11.36 3.33
CA ILE A 247 -17.07 -10.34 4.24
C ILE A 247 -16.11 -11.02 5.22
N LYS A 248 -14.82 -10.69 5.12
CA LYS A 248 -13.78 -11.18 6.02
C LYS A 248 -13.72 -10.37 7.31
N ALA A 249 -13.93 -9.06 7.19
CA ALA A 249 -13.95 -8.12 8.30
C ALA A 249 -14.65 -6.83 7.90
N LEU A 250 -15.24 -6.16 8.88
CA LEU A 250 -15.86 -4.84 8.71
C LEU A 250 -15.64 -4.03 9.98
N LEU A 251 -14.85 -2.95 9.88
CA LEU A 251 -14.38 -2.18 11.03
C LEU A 251 -14.75 -0.70 10.91
N PRO A 252 -15.19 -0.05 12.00
CA PRO A 252 -15.32 1.40 12.02
C PRO A 252 -13.93 2.03 12.16
N LEU A 253 -13.74 3.22 11.58
CA LEU A 253 -12.45 3.93 11.57
C LEU A 253 -12.59 5.33 12.16
N GLY A 254 -11.57 5.78 12.89
CA GLY A 254 -11.52 7.14 13.45
C GLY A 254 -12.56 7.42 14.54
N VAL A 255 -13.10 6.37 15.17
CA VAL A 255 -14.05 6.47 16.30
C VAL A 255 -13.33 6.22 17.64
N PRO A 256 -13.81 6.79 18.77
CA PRO A 256 -13.25 6.49 20.09
C PRO A 256 -13.32 5.00 20.42
N ALA A 257 -12.34 4.46 21.16
CA ALA A 257 -12.21 3.03 21.45
C ALA A 257 -13.46 2.39 22.08
N ALA A 258 -14.20 3.12 22.92
CA ALA A 258 -15.45 2.64 23.50
C ALA A 258 -16.52 2.40 22.41
N LEU A 259 -16.64 3.33 21.47
CA LEU A 259 -17.55 3.22 20.34
C LEU A 259 -17.07 2.19 19.32
N GLU A 260 -15.75 2.05 19.10
CA GLU A 260 -15.18 1.00 18.25
C GLU A 260 -15.62 -0.40 18.73
N ARG A 261 -15.55 -0.67 20.05
CA ARG A 261 -15.99 -1.97 20.60
C ARG A 261 -17.49 -2.21 20.41
N GLU A 262 -18.31 -1.19 20.62
CA GLU A 262 -19.77 -1.33 20.44
C GLU A 262 -20.13 -1.58 18.98
N LEU A 263 -19.59 -0.77 18.07
CA LEU A 263 -19.80 -0.90 16.64
C LEU A 263 -19.22 -2.22 16.11
N GLY A 264 -18.04 -2.62 16.59
CA GLY A 264 -17.39 -3.88 16.24
C GLY A 264 -18.32 -5.07 16.45
N ARG A 265 -18.93 -5.21 17.63
CA ARG A 265 -19.90 -6.30 17.90
C ARG A 265 -21.09 -6.29 16.96
N ARG A 266 -21.56 -5.11 16.54
CA ARG A 266 -22.68 -5.00 15.60
C ARG A 266 -22.27 -5.43 14.19
N LEU A 267 -21.07 -5.03 13.77
CA LEU A 267 -20.52 -5.28 12.44
C LEU A 267 -20.02 -6.72 12.27
N GLU A 268 -19.65 -7.38 13.36
CA GLU A 268 -19.23 -8.80 13.37
C GLU A 268 -20.32 -9.73 12.83
N ARG A 269 -21.60 -9.38 12.99
CA ARG A 269 -22.73 -10.14 12.45
C ARG A 269 -22.78 -10.22 10.92
N TYR A 270 -22.02 -9.37 10.22
CA TYR A 270 -21.91 -9.42 8.76
C TYR A 270 -20.73 -10.25 8.28
N VAL A 271 -19.79 -10.60 9.17
CA VAL A 271 -18.62 -11.41 8.81
C VAL A 271 -19.09 -12.80 8.39
N GLY A 272 -18.52 -13.31 7.30
CA GLY A 272 -18.91 -14.57 6.65
C GLY A 272 -20.09 -14.46 5.70
N LEU A 273 -20.80 -13.32 5.65
CA LEU A 273 -21.88 -13.11 4.69
C LEU A 273 -21.36 -12.65 3.34
N GLY A 274 -22.17 -12.88 2.30
CA GLY A 274 -21.80 -12.56 0.92
C GLY A 274 -21.14 -13.74 0.23
N LYS A 275 -21.29 -13.77 -1.09
CA LYS A 275 -20.74 -14.81 -1.95
C LYS A 275 -20.73 -14.31 -3.39
N ARG A 276 -19.68 -14.67 -4.13
CA ARG A 276 -19.51 -14.34 -5.54
C ARG A 276 -20.69 -14.85 -6.36
N GLY A 277 -21.26 -13.96 -7.18
CA GLY A 277 -22.41 -14.25 -8.04
C GLY A 277 -23.77 -14.17 -7.34
N ASP A 278 -23.81 -14.21 -6.00
CA ASP A 278 -25.06 -14.20 -5.24
C ASP A 278 -25.48 -12.78 -4.83
N ARG A 279 -26.79 -12.59 -4.64
CA ARG A 279 -27.32 -11.38 -4.02
C ARG A 279 -26.95 -11.36 -2.54
N PHE A 280 -26.41 -10.24 -2.05
CA PHE A 280 -26.16 -10.06 -0.63
C PHE A 280 -27.45 -10.10 0.20
N VAL A 281 -27.42 -10.87 1.30
CA VAL A 281 -28.52 -10.98 2.26
C VAL A 281 -28.01 -10.62 3.66
N PRO A 282 -28.40 -9.48 4.23
CA PRO A 282 -27.99 -9.09 5.58
C PRO A 282 -28.76 -9.86 6.68
N PRO A 283 -28.33 -9.83 7.96
CA PRO A 283 -28.90 -10.58 9.09
C PRO A 283 -30.38 -10.34 9.43
N ARG A 284 -31.08 -9.40 8.78
CA ARG A 284 -32.48 -8.99 9.07
C ARG A 284 -32.71 -8.59 10.53
N SER A 285 -32.03 -7.53 10.95
CA SER A 285 -32.16 -6.95 12.29
C SER A 285 -33.58 -6.46 12.59
N ARG A 286 -34.02 -6.61 13.84
CA ARG A 286 -35.37 -6.20 14.28
C ARG A 286 -35.44 -4.74 14.71
N ASP A 287 -34.41 -4.26 15.40
CA ASP A 287 -34.35 -2.90 15.94
C ASP A 287 -34.00 -1.85 14.87
N ARG A 288 -34.31 -0.58 15.15
CA ARG A 288 -34.12 0.53 14.20
C ARG A 288 -32.66 0.72 13.80
N ILE A 289 -31.73 0.58 14.75
CA ILE A 289 -30.29 0.78 14.53
C ILE A 289 -29.73 -0.39 13.71
N GLY A 290 -30.10 -1.63 14.06
CA GLY A 290 -29.73 -2.81 13.28
C GLY A 290 -30.23 -2.75 11.84
N LYS A 291 -31.51 -2.38 11.62
CA LYS A 291 -32.05 -2.19 10.26
C LYS A 291 -31.29 -1.14 9.46
N TRP A 292 -30.80 -0.12 10.14
CA TRP A 292 -29.98 0.91 9.54
C TRP A 292 -28.61 0.35 9.12
N PHE A 293 -27.93 -0.42 9.97
CA PHE A 293 -26.67 -1.10 9.60
C PHE A 293 -26.89 -2.08 8.45
N ASP A 294 -27.98 -2.86 8.46
CA ASP A 294 -28.28 -3.80 7.38
C ASP A 294 -28.33 -3.10 6.02
N ARG A 295 -28.93 -1.90 5.96
CA ARG A 295 -28.94 -1.07 4.75
C ARG A 295 -27.56 -0.53 4.41
N GLN A 296 -26.84 0.06 5.36
CA GLN A 296 -25.52 0.64 5.08
C GLN A 296 -24.51 -0.42 4.62
N VAL A 297 -24.47 -1.57 5.30
CA VAL A 297 -23.58 -2.67 4.93
C VAL A 297 -23.92 -3.23 3.56
N SER A 298 -25.22 -3.40 3.24
CA SER A 298 -25.64 -3.82 1.90
C SER A 298 -25.18 -2.87 0.81
N ARG A 299 -25.19 -1.55 1.07
CA ARG A 299 -24.73 -0.52 0.13
C ARG A 299 -23.22 -0.60 -0.10
N ILE A 300 -22.41 -0.58 0.96
CA ILE A 300 -20.94 -0.65 0.83
C ILE A 300 -20.48 -1.99 0.27
N TYR A 301 -21.17 -3.09 0.59
CA TYR A 301 -20.89 -4.40 0.01
C TYR A 301 -21.09 -4.39 -1.50
N ALA A 302 -22.20 -3.84 -2.00
CA ALA A 302 -22.45 -3.77 -3.44
C ALA A 302 -21.37 -2.95 -4.17
N ILE A 303 -20.97 -1.82 -3.60
CA ILE A 303 -19.89 -0.97 -4.15
C ILE A 303 -18.55 -1.74 -4.17
N ALA A 304 -18.19 -2.37 -3.06
CA ALA A 304 -16.95 -3.13 -2.94
C ALA A 304 -16.90 -4.32 -3.91
N VAL A 305 -18.01 -5.05 -4.08
CA VAL A 305 -18.09 -6.15 -5.05
C VAL A 305 -17.92 -5.65 -6.48
N GLU A 306 -18.56 -4.55 -6.86
CA GLU A 306 -18.39 -4.03 -8.22
C GLU A 306 -16.99 -3.46 -8.47
N ALA A 307 -16.37 -2.82 -7.47
CA ALA A 307 -14.98 -2.40 -7.56
C ALA A 307 -14.02 -3.61 -7.65
N ALA A 308 -14.26 -4.68 -6.86
CA ALA A 308 -13.52 -5.93 -6.97
C ALA A 308 -13.69 -6.56 -8.35
N ASN A 309 -14.90 -6.57 -8.90
CA ASN A 309 -15.17 -7.08 -10.26
C ASN A 309 -14.42 -6.29 -11.33
N SER A 310 -14.29 -4.96 -11.19
CA SER A 310 -13.48 -4.15 -12.10
C SER A 310 -12.00 -4.52 -12.05
N TYR A 311 -11.46 -4.80 -10.85
CA TYR A 311 -10.11 -5.35 -10.69
C TYR A 311 -9.98 -6.74 -11.34
N GLU A 312 -10.93 -7.65 -11.07
CA GLU A 312 -10.91 -9.03 -11.60
C GLU A 312 -11.01 -9.07 -13.12
N PHE A 313 -11.76 -8.13 -13.71
CA PHE A 313 -11.81 -7.94 -15.15
C PHE A 313 -10.42 -7.63 -15.70
N GLU A 314 -9.76 -6.60 -15.17
CA GLU A 314 -8.43 -6.20 -15.61
C GLU A 314 -7.36 -7.27 -15.38
N GLU A 315 -7.40 -7.97 -14.24
CA GLU A 315 -6.50 -9.10 -13.98
C GLU A 315 -6.66 -10.20 -15.03
N ARG A 316 -7.90 -10.52 -15.41
CA ARG A 316 -8.19 -11.52 -16.43
C ARG A 316 -7.61 -11.07 -17.78
N GLU A 317 -7.88 -9.84 -18.22
CA GLU A 317 -7.33 -9.29 -19.47
C GLU A 317 -5.79 -9.36 -19.50
N ARG A 318 -5.13 -9.03 -18.39
CA ARG A 318 -3.67 -9.19 -18.26
C ARG A 318 -3.23 -10.64 -18.41
N SER A 319 -3.95 -11.57 -17.78
CA SER A 319 -3.60 -13.00 -17.83
C SER A 319 -3.75 -13.59 -19.25
N TRP A 320 -4.73 -13.10 -20.03
CA TRP A 320 -4.89 -13.44 -21.45
C TRP A 320 -3.75 -12.88 -22.30
N ALA A 321 -3.34 -11.63 -22.06
CA ALA A 321 -2.26 -10.99 -22.80
C ALA A 321 -0.90 -11.69 -22.57
N ASP A 322 -0.66 -12.18 -21.36
CA ASP A 322 0.62 -12.75 -20.95
C ASP A 322 0.68 -14.29 -21.14
N GLY A 323 -0.40 -14.93 -21.62
CA GLY A 323 -0.45 -16.37 -21.91
C GLY A 323 -0.36 -17.29 -20.68
N THR A 324 -0.74 -16.80 -19.49
CA THR A 324 -0.53 -17.48 -18.19
C THR A 324 -1.74 -18.31 -17.70
N PHE A 325 -2.54 -18.86 -18.62
CA PHE A 325 -3.67 -19.74 -18.28
C PHE A 325 -3.26 -21.18 -17.99
#